data_AF-A0A8T5S2A8-F1
#
_entry.id   AF-A0A8T5S2A8-F1
#
_cell.length_a   1.000
_cell.length_b   1.000
_cell.length_c   1.000
_cell.angle_alpha   90.00
_cell.angle_beta   90.00
_cell.angle_gamma   90.00
#
_symmetry.space_group_name_H-M   'P 1'
#
loop_
_entity.id
_entity.type
_entity.pdbx_description
1 polymer ?
#
loop_
_entity_poly.entity_id
_entity_poly.type
_entity_poly.pdbx_seq_one_letter_code
_entity_poly.pdbx_strand_id
1 'polypeptide(L)' 'MSLFYAVCKECGYSFKNKYPGIYFCPNCNKEKNFLKLELFDGAKPSKIHEKE' A
#
# COMPACT_ATOMS: atom_id res chain seq x y z
N MET A 1 -1.06 20.52 -0.49
CA MET A 1 -0.32 19.58 -1.36
C MET A 1 -0.60 18.18 -0.85
N SER A 2 -1.54 17.47 -1.47
CA SER A 2 -2.01 16.15 -0.98
C SER A 2 -0.91 15.11 -1.18
N LEU A 3 -0.47 14.47 -0.09
CA LEU A 3 0.46 13.34 -0.14
C LEU A 3 -0.37 12.06 -0.27
N PHE A 4 -0.08 11.28 -1.31
CA PHE A 4 -0.68 9.96 -1.51
C PHE A 4 0.42 8.91 -1.58
N TYR A 5 0.13 7.68 -1.15
CA TYR A 5 1.10 6.60 -1.14
C TYR A 5 0.62 5.46 -2.03
N ALA A 6 1.51 4.83 -2.78
CA ALA A 6 1.21 3.57 -3.47
C ALA A 6 1.75 2.43 -2.63
N VAL A 7 0.90 1.56 -2.07
CA VAL A 7 1.31 0.46 -1.19
C VAL A 7 1.15 -0.90 -1.88
N CYS A 8 2.15 -1.76 -1.75
CA CYS A 8 2.08 -3.13 -2.22
C CYS A 8 1.17 -3.94 -1.29
N LYS A 9 0.13 -4.58 -1.83
CA LYS A 9 -0.81 -5.38 -1.04
C LYS A 9 -0.18 -6.63 -0.40
N GLU A 10 0.87 -7.19 -1.01
CA GLU A 10 1.51 -8.43 -0.53
C GLU A 10 2.49 -8.17 0.61
N CYS A 11 3.37 -7.17 0.49
CA CYS A 11 4.47 -6.96 1.43
C CYS A 11 4.39 -5.65 2.22
N GLY A 12 3.42 -4.78 1.91
CA GLY A 12 3.27 -3.49 2.58
C GLY A 12 4.27 -2.41 2.13
N TYR A 13 5.15 -2.67 1.15
CA TYR A 13 6.10 -1.68 0.65
C TYR A 13 5.36 -0.47 0.05
N SER A 14 5.67 0.74 0.49
CA SER A 14 4.99 1.96 0.05
C SER A 14 5.89 2.94 -0.70
N PHE A 15 5.40 3.50 -1.80
CA PHE A 15 6.01 4.63 -2.50
C PHE A 15 5.26 5.92 -2.19
N LYS A 16 5.99 7.01 -1.89
CA LYS A 16 5.42 8.34 -1.68
C LYS A 16 5.12 9.02 -3.02
N ASN A 17 3.97 9.68 -3.13
CA ASN A 17 3.48 10.42 -4.30
C ASN A 17 3.50 9.61 -5.60
N LYS A 18 3.24 8.30 -5.51
CA LYS A 18 3.18 7.41 -6.67
C LYS A 18 1.74 6.96 -6.87
N TYR A 19 1.32 6.85 -8.14
CA TYR A 19 -0.02 6.43 -8.50
C TYR A 19 -0.20 4.92 -8.28
N PRO A 20 -1.44 4.44 -8.08
CA PRO A 20 -1.74 3.02 -8.08
C PRO A 20 -1.46 2.42 -9.46
N GLY A 21 -0.98 1.18 -9.48
CA GLY A 21 -0.64 0.49 -10.72
C GLY A 21 0.29 -0.69 -10.49
N ILE A 22 0.60 -1.41 -11.56
CA ILE A 22 1.54 -2.53 -11.52
C ILE A 22 2.95 -1.96 -11.63
N TYR A 23 3.75 -2.18 -10.60
CA TYR A 23 5.16 -1.78 -10.58
C TYR A 23 6.01 -2.92 -10.04
N PHE A 24 7.30 -2.90 -10.37
CA PHE A 24 8.26 -3.76 -9.71
C PHE A 24 8.32 -3.43 -8.21
N CYS A 25 8.06 -4.42 -7.38
CA CYS A 25 8.21 -4.31 -5.94
C CYS A 25 9.61 -4.76 -5.54
N PRO A 26 10.47 -3.87 -5.00
CA PRO A 26 11.83 -4.25 -4.58
C PRO A 26 11.84 -5.23 -3.41
N ASN A 27 10.77 -5.28 -2.61
CA ASN A 27 10.68 -6.22 -1.48
C ASN A 27 10.24 -7.62 -1.94
N CYS A 28 9.39 -7.70 -2.97
CA CYS A 28 8.95 -8.99 -3.50
C CYS A 28 9.84 -9.49 -4.65
N ASN A 29 10.73 -8.66 -5.18
CA ASN A 29 11.51 -8.87 -6.40
C ASN A 29 10.67 -9.31 -7.61
N LYS A 30 9.45 -8.81 -7.73
CA LYS A 30 8.52 -9.12 -8.82
C LYS A 30 7.53 -7.98 -9.04
N GLU A 31 6.90 -7.97 -10.21
CA GLU A 31 5.83 -7.02 -10.52
C GLU A 31 4.59 -7.28 -9.67
N LYS A 32 4.12 -6.23 -9.01
CA LYS A 32 2.97 -6.28 -8.12
C LYS A 32 2.08 -5.08 -8.30
N ASN A 33 0.80 -5.30 -8.00
CA ASN A 33 -0.18 -4.24 -8.01
C ASN A 33 -0.05 -3.41 -6.73
N PHE A 34 0.18 -2.11 -6.90
CA PHE A 34 0.23 -1.12 -5.84
C PHE A 34 -1.09 -0.37 -5.81
N LEU A 35 -1.66 -0.23 -4.61
CA LEU A 35 -2.91 0.47 -4.38
C LEU A 35 -2.64 1.87 -3.84
N LYS A 36 -3.49 2.83 -4.21
CA LYS A 36 -3.43 4.19 -3.69
C LYS A 36 -3.95 4.16 -2.27
N LEU A 37 -3.05 4.36 -1.33
CA LEU A 37 -3.37 4.61 0.06
C LEU A 37 -3.45 6.12 0.26
N GLU A 38 -4.67 6.60 0.43
CA GLU A 38 -4.92 7.92 0.97
C GLU A 38 -5.05 7.73 2.47
N LEU A 39 -3.99 8.08 3.22
CA LEU A 39 -4.06 8.04 4.68
C LEU A 39 -5.05 9.11 5.12
N PHE A 40 -6.26 8.69 5.43
CA PHE A 40 -7.12 9.42 6.35
C PHE A 40 -6.64 9.11 7.75
N ASP A 41 -6.37 10.16 8.54
CA ASP A 41 -5.73 10.20 9.87
C ASP A 41 -6.38 9.33 10.99
N GLY A 42 -7.21 8.34 10.66
CA GLY A 42 -7.90 7.46 11.62
C GLY A 42 -7.86 5.96 11.33
N ALA A 43 -7.35 5.52 10.17
CA ALA A 43 -7.30 4.09 9.84
C ALA A 43 -5.96 3.46 10.29
N LYS A 44 -5.86 3.11 11.57
CA LYS A 44 -4.87 2.10 12.02
C LYS A 44 -5.23 0.77 11.34
N PRO A 45 -4.35 0.17 10.51
CA PRO A 45 -4.53 -1.21 10.07
C PRO A 45 -4.08 -2.13 11.21
N SER A 46 -4.85 -2.15 12.30
CA SER A 46 -4.74 -3.16 13.34
C SER A 46 -6.09 -3.86 13.37
N LYS A 47 -6.08 -5.17 13.07
CA LYS A 47 -7.22 -6.09 12.99
C LYS A 47 -7.88 -6.25 11.61
N ILE A 48 -7.16 -6.91 10.70
CA ILE A 48 -7.79 -7.82 9.73
C ILE A 48 -7.29 -9.23 10.06
N HIS A 49 -7.80 -9.82 11.15
CA HIS A 49 -8.14 -11.24 11.32
C HIS A 49 -8.40 -11.50 12.81
N GLU A 50 -9.67 -11.57 13.20
CA GLU A 50 -10.11 -12.57 14.16
C GLU A 50 -11.32 -13.23 13.50
N LYS A 51 -11.17 -14.51 13.17
CA LYS A 51 -12.27 -15.35 12.71
C LYS A 51 -13.13 -15.63 13.94
N GLU A 52 -14.39 -15.20 13.91
CA GLU A 52 -15.43 -15.87 14.69
C GLU A 52 -15.86 -17.15 13.96
#